data_AF-A0A6L8E6Q9-F1
#
_entry.id   AF-A0A6L8E6Q9-F1
#
_cell.length_a   1.000
_cell.length_b   1.000
_cell.length_c   1.000
_cell.angle_alpha   90.00
_cell.angle_beta   90.00
_cell.angle_gamma   90.00
#
_symmetry.space_group_name_H-M   'P 1'
#
loop_
_entity.id
_entity.type
_entity.pdbx_description
1 polymer ?
#
loop_
_entity_poly.entity_id
_entity_poly.type
_entity_poly.pdbx_seq_one_letter_code
_entity_poly.pdbx_strand_id
1 'polypeptide(L)'
;MSPRTVWSGPSGSPQRAGTFAFRWSLLRRTLSGPGFGERYSICADSRRCVGACDRTHVLLVCPPFCRRGWCVTSSYPHIACLLVPALALSVEVARRPELRGRPSAVVEAGARRVSEASPEAARRGVRPGQRLSEAMAWCPGLTVLAERPARARRAASQLVEAMATVSPLVEEAAPGEVYADLRGLDDLYPGEAALPQALLGAVPSALGARLGMARSRFTARAAASVASPGGWLRVAGGEARAFLAALPAGVLPLEEQERDWLSVLGLATLGDLAALPRHAVAAQLGPAGEGAWL
;
A
#
# COMPACT_ATOMS: atom_id res chain seq x y z
N MET A 1 27.12 -10.80 43.54
CA MET A 1 26.99 -9.36 43.83
C MET A 1 27.64 -8.60 42.67
N SER A 2 26.86 -7.87 41.87
CA SER A 2 27.35 -6.72 41.08
C SER A 2 27.45 -5.50 42.03
N PRO A 3 28.01 -4.31 41.69
CA PRO A 3 28.58 -3.81 40.41
C PRO A 3 29.86 -2.96 40.53
N ARG A 4 30.51 -2.61 39.41
CA ARG A 4 30.65 -1.22 38.89
C ARG A 4 31.72 -1.09 37.79
N THR A 5 31.21 -0.59 36.67
CA THR A 5 31.82 -0.04 35.46
C THR A 5 32.69 1.18 35.72
N VAL A 6 33.84 1.30 35.02
CA VAL A 6 34.32 2.54 34.37
C VAL A 6 35.14 2.12 33.13
N TRP A 7 34.68 2.50 31.94
CA TRP A 7 35.48 2.46 30.72
C TRP A 7 35.50 3.87 30.12
N SER A 8 36.71 4.34 29.89
CA SER A 8 37.09 5.59 29.23
C SER A 8 36.68 5.61 27.76
N GLY A 9 36.15 6.74 27.31
CA GLY A 9 35.71 6.93 25.92
C GLY A 9 36.86 7.12 24.91
N PRO A 10 36.50 7.27 23.63
CA PRO A 10 37.20 8.23 22.79
C PRO A 10 36.27 9.16 22.01
N SER A 11 36.84 10.33 21.74
CA SER A 11 36.39 11.45 20.94
C SER A 11 36.22 11.14 19.45
N GLY A 12 35.13 11.66 18.86
CA GLY A 12 35.17 12.45 17.63
C GLY A 12 35.14 11.73 16.27
N SER A 13 33.94 11.56 15.71
CA SER A 13 33.56 12.16 14.41
C SER A 13 32.04 11.99 14.17
N PRO A 14 31.30 13.03 13.75
CA PRO A 14 29.88 12.92 13.48
C PRO A 14 29.65 12.51 12.03
N GLN A 15 29.28 11.25 11.81
CA GLN A 15 28.73 10.83 10.52
C GLN A 15 27.29 11.33 10.40
N ARG A 16 27.09 12.17 9.38
CA ARG A 16 25.83 12.79 8.99
C ARG A 16 24.79 11.71 8.67
N ALA A 17 23.78 11.57 9.53
CA ALA A 17 22.54 10.91 9.19
C ALA A 17 21.76 11.78 8.20
N GLY A 18 21.59 11.30 6.97
CA GLY A 18 20.80 11.95 5.92
C GLY A 18 19.32 11.95 6.29
N THR A 19 18.87 13.02 6.91
CA THR A 19 17.45 13.32 7.13
C THR A 19 16.82 13.73 5.80
N PHE A 20 15.98 12.87 5.21
CA PHE A 20 15.13 13.24 4.07
C PHE A 20 13.97 14.11 4.55
N ALA A 21 14.27 15.39 4.80
CA ALA A 21 13.26 16.43 5.00
C ALA A 21 12.96 17.07 3.64
N PHE A 22 11.89 16.64 2.96
CA PHE A 22 11.44 17.27 1.72
C PHE A 22 10.66 18.55 2.04
N ARG A 23 11.29 19.69 1.78
CA ARG A 23 10.74 21.03 2.00
C ARG A 23 9.93 21.45 0.77
N TRP A 24 8.60 21.39 0.87
CA TRP A 24 7.64 21.83 -0.15
C TRP A 24 7.52 23.37 -0.17
N SER A 25 8.54 24.05 -0.68
CA SER A 25 8.44 25.49 -0.93
C SER A 25 9.23 25.87 -2.17
N LEU A 26 8.52 26.51 -3.12
CA LEU A 26 8.99 27.16 -4.36
C LEU A 26 8.82 26.34 -5.64
N LEU A 27 7.61 26.42 -6.21
CA LEU A 27 7.43 26.54 -7.67
C LEU A 27 6.06 27.16 -7.98
N ARG A 28 5.89 28.43 -7.57
CA ARG A 28 5.02 29.34 -8.32
C ARG A 28 5.86 29.87 -9.48
N ARG A 29 5.67 29.33 -10.68
CA ARG A 29 6.02 30.02 -11.92
C ARG A 29 4.76 30.18 -12.77
N THR A 30 4.44 31.45 -12.91
CA THR A 30 3.49 32.08 -13.84
C THR A 30 3.68 31.58 -15.26
N LEU A 31 2.60 31.06 -15.85
CA LEU A 31 2.42 31.04 -17.31
C LEU A 31 1.45 32.16 -17.65
N SER A 32 2.00 33.25 -18.18
CA SER A 32 1.24 34.33 -18.82
C SER A 32 1.78 34.46 -20.24
N GLY A 33 0.94 34.18 -21.22
CA GLY A 33 1.18 34.41 -22.65
C GLY A 33 -0.12 34.91 -23.29
N PRO A 34 -0.07 35.94 -24.16
CA PRO A 34 -1.26 36.64 -24.62
C PRO A 34 -1.82 36.03 -25.91
N GLY A 35 -3.15 35.97 -26.01
CA GLY A 35 -3.84 35.68 -27.27
C GLY A 35 -4.87 34.56 -27.13
N PHE A 36 -6.04 34.91 -26.61
CA PHE A 36 -7.39 34.46 -27.00
C PHE A 36 -8.33 34.86 -25.86
N GLY A 37 -9.14 35.89 -26.13
CA GLY A 37 -10.15 36.36 -25.20
C GLY A 37 -11.36 35.47 -25.24
N GLU A 38 -11.52 34.61 -24.25
CA GLU A 38 -12.79 33.97 -23.90
C GLU A 38 -12.75 33.58 -22.42
N ARG A 39 -13.66 34.15 -21.64
CA ARG A 39 -13.76 33.96 -20.19
C ARG A 39 -14.30 32.56 -19.88
N TYR A 40 -13.43 31.56 -19.86
CA TYR A 40 -13.69 30.29 -19.20
C TYR A 40 -13.03 30.28 -17.83
N SER A 41 -13.81 30.54 -16.78
CA SER A 41 -13.39 30.18 -15.43
C SER A 41 -13.59 28.68 -15.26
N ILE A 42 -12.54 27.90 -15.54
CA ILE A 42 -12.45 26.54 -15.00
C ILE A 42 -12.45 26.71 -13.48
N CYS A 43 -13.31 25.97 -12.79
CA CYS A 43 -13.34 25.91 -11.34
C CYS A 43 -12.10 25.11 -10.86
N ALA A 44 -10.92 25.61 -11.17
CA ALA A 44 -9.67 25.13 -10.67
C ALA A 44 -9.44 25.86 -9.35
N ASP A 45 -9.62 25.12 -8.26
CA ASP A 45 -9.03 25.46 -6.96
C ASP A 45 -9.75 26.53 -6.11
N SER A 46 -11.08 26.49 -6.04
CA SER A 46 -11.81 27.24 -5.01
C SER A 46 -12.89 26.39 -4.33
N ARG A 47 -12.71 26.13 -3.03
CA ARG A 47 -13.64 25.42 -2.12
C ARG A 47 -15.00 26.12 -1.92
N ARG A 48 -15.41 27.01 -2.82
CA ARG A 48 -16.70 27.70 -2.84
C ARG A 48 -17.12 27.90 -4.28
N CYS A 49 -18.32 27.42 -4.63
CA CYS A 49 -19.07 28.03 -5.72
C CYS A 49 -19.42 29.45 -5.26
N VAL A 50 -18.75 30.46 -5.82
CA VAL A 50 -19.16 31.85 -5.62
C VAL A 50 -20.34 32.10 -6.55
N GLY A 51 -21.55 31.81 -6.05
CA GLY A 51 -22.80 32.13 -6.74
C GLY A 51 -23.83 31.02 -6.67
N ALA A 52 -25.06 31.38 -6.28
CA ALA A 52 -26.22 30.50 -6.40
C ALA A 52 -26.37 30.06 -7.86
N CYS A 53 -26.40 28.75 -8.09
CA CYS A 53 -26.71 28.17 -9.40
C CYS A 53 -28.20 28.39 -9.66
N ASP A 54 -28.54 29.57 -10.18
CA ASP A 54 -29.91 29.89 -10.59
C ASP A 54 -30.22 29.13 -11.89
N ARG A 55 -31.41 28.56 -11.97
CA ARG A 55 -31.81 27.47 -12.90
C ARG A 55 -31.86 27.85 -14.39
N THR A 56 -31.25 28.95 -14.80
CA THR A 56 -31.40 29.56 -16.13
C THR A 56 -30.16 29.47 -17.00
N HIS A 57 -29.01 29.06 -16.48
CA HIS A 57 -27.79 28.83 -17.27
C HIS A 57 -27.29 27.39 -17.14
N VAL A 58 -27.58 26.59 -18.16
CA VAL A 58 -26.98 25.26 -18.36
C VAL A 58 -25.51 25.46 -18.76
N LEU A 59 -24.61 25.49 -17.77
CA LEU A 59 -23.18 25.27 -18.01
C LEU A 59 -22.96 23.76 -18.24
N LEU A 60 -22.51 23.44 -19.45
CA LEU A 60 -22.51 22.11 -20.06
C LEU A 60 -21.54 21.07 -19.45
N VAL A 61 -20.93 21.33 -18.29
CA VAL A 61 -20.11 20.32 -17.59
C VAL A 61 -20.26 20.48 -16.07
N CYS A 62 -21.48 20.31 -15.56
CA CYS A 62 -21.67 19.99 -14.15
C CYS A 62 -21.63 18.46 -14.01
N PRO A 63 -20.61 17.84 -13.40
CA PRO A 63 -20.63 16.41 -13.13
C PRO A 63 -21.89 16.07 -12.30
N PRO A 64 -22.52 14.90 -12.47
CA PRO A 64 -23.87 14.58 -11.98
C PRO A 64 -24.03 14.53 -10.44
N PHE A 65 -23.05 15.01 -9.67
CA PHE A 65 -22.97 14.91 -8.22
C PHE A 65 -23.02 16.28 -7.50
N CYS A 66 -23.82 17.21 -8.00
CA CYS A 66 -24.05 18.50 -7.33
C CYS A 66 -25.29 18.43 -6.41
N ARG A 67 -25.12 18.06 -5.13
CA ARG A 67 -26.16 18.22 -4.09
C ARG A 67 -25.82 19.44 -3.21
N ARG A 68 -26.80 20.35 -3.04
CA ARG A 68 -26.79 21.50 -2.09
C ARG A 68 -25.72 22.59 -2.29
N GLY A 69 -25.21 22.81 -3.51
CA GLY A 69 -24.34 23.97 -3.81
C GLY A 69 -22.87 23.80 -3.42
N TRP A 70 -22.42 22.57 -3.19
CA TRP A 70 -21.02 22.23 -2.95
C TRP A 70 -20.52 21.33 -4.09
N CYS A 71 -19.51 21.78 -4.83
CA CYS A 71 -18.69 20.90 -5.66
C CYS A 71 -17.86 20.02 -4.73
N VAL A 72 -18.41 18.87 -4.33
CA VAL A 72 -17.64 17.86 -3.61
C VAL A 72 -16.86 17.06 -4.65
N THR A 73 -15.75 17.61 -5.15
CA THR A 73 -14.62 16.73 -5.50
C THR A 73 -14.25 16.05 -4.19
N SER A 74 -14.82 14.88 -3.90
CA SER A 74 -14.55 14.20 -2.63
C SER A 74 -13.07 13.89 -2.58
N SER A 75 -12.34 14.71 -1.84
CA SER A 75 -10.91 14.52 -1.59
C SER A 75 -10.66 13.27 -0.74
N TYR A 76 -11.73 12.64 -0.25
CA TYR A 76 -11.67 11.44 0.56
C TYR A 76 -11.38 10.21 -0.30
N PRO A 77 -10.51 9.30 0.19
CA PRO A 77 -10.40 7.97 -0.39
C PRO A 77 -11.75 7.26 -0.33
N HIS A 78 -12.05 6.45 -1.34
CA HIS A 78 -13.29 5.68 -1.41
C HIS A 78 -13.08 4.20 -1.13
N ILE A 79 -11.82 3.76 -1.10
CA ILE A 79 -11.44 2.37 -0.98
C ILE A 79 -10.37 2.26 0.09
N ALA A 80 -10.59 1.35 1.04
CA ALA A 80 -9.58 0.84 1.95
C ALA A 80 -9.12 -0.54 1.49
N CYS A 81 -7.82 -0.80 1.62
CA CYS A 81 -7.20 -2.12 1.50
C CYS A 81 -6.53 -2.45 2.82
N LEU A 82 -7.01 -3.50 3.49
CA LEU A 82 -6.34 -4.12 4.62
C LEU A 82 -5.46 -5.26 4.10
N LEU A 83 -4.18 -5.22 4.44
CA LEU A 83 -3.17 -6.18 4.00
C LEU A 83 -2.45 -6.80 5.20
N VAL A 84 -2.45 -8.13 5.28
CA VAL A 84 -1.61 -8.94 6.14
C VAL A 84 -0.65 -9.72 5.25
N PRO A 85 0.58 -9.23 5.03
CA PRO A 85 1.56 -9.92 4.20
C PRO A 85 1.90 -11.29 4.78
N ALA A 86 2.06 -12.31 3.93
CA ALA A 86 2.37 -13.68 4.34
C ALA A 86 1.43 -14.14 5.48
N LEU A 87 0.13 -14.25 5.17
CA LEU A 87 -0.91 -14.49 6.17
C LEU A 87 -0.65 -15.77 6.98
N ALA A 88 -0.27 -16.88 6.33
CA ALA A 88 -0.06 -18.14 7.03
C ALA A 88 1.08 -18.04 8.04
N LEU A 89 2.17 -17.35 7.67
CA LEU A 89 3.29 -17.07 8.55
C LEU A 89 2.91 -16.09 9.67
N SER A 90 2.22 -15.00 9.33
CA SER A 90 1.78 -13.98 10.28
C SER A 90 0.88 -14.58 11.38
N VAL A 91 0.01 -15.54 11.03
CA VAL A 91 -0.80 -16.29 11.99
C VAL A 91 0.07 -17.13 12.94
N GLU A 92 1.10 -17.81 12.44
CA GLU A 92 1.98 -18.61 13.30
C GLU A 92 2.88 -17.74 14.19
N VAL A 93 3.36 -16.59 13.69
CA VAL A 93 4.12 -15.60 14.46
C VAL A 93 3.24 -14.93 15.52
N ALA A 94 1.97 -14.64 15.21
CA ALA A 94 1.02 -14.10 16.19
C ALA A 94 0.82 -15.05 17.38
N ARG A 95 0.87 -16.38 17.14
CA ARG A 95 0.76 -17.41 18.17
C ARG A 95 2.07 -17.73 18.89
N ARG A 96 3.21 -17.33 18.31
CA ARG A 96 4.57 -17.60 18.82
C ARG A 96 5.38 -16.30 18.80
N PRO A 97 5.14 -15.40 19.78
CA PRO A 97 5.82 -14.11 19.88
C PRO A 97 7.35 -14.19 19.78
N GLU A 98 7.94 -15.30 20.22
CA GLU A 98 9.38 -15.59 20.14
C GLU A 98 9.94 -15.69 18.72
N LEU A 99 9.08 -15.79 17.70
CA LEU A 99 9.46 -15.78 16.28
C LEU A 99 9.53 -14.36 15.69
N ARG A 100 9.04 -13.34 16.39
CA ARG A 100 9.09 -11.96 15.90
C ARG A 100 10.54 -11.50 15.75
N GLY A 101 10.87 -10.93 14.60
CA GLY A 101 12.23 -10.49 14.29
C GLY A 101 13.23 -11.63 14.05
N ARG A 102 12.77 -12.88 13.94
CA ARG A 102 13.62 -14.03 13.59
C ARG A 102 13.32 -14.52 12.17
N PRO A 103 14.35 -14.96 11.42
CA PRO A 103 14.15 -15.55 10.11
C PRO A 103 13.31 -16.83 10.25
N SER A 104 12.13 -16.78 9.67
CA SER A 104 11.16 -17.87 9.63
C SER A 104 10.53 -18.01 8.25
N ALA A 105 10.10 -19.22 7.92
CA ALA A 105 9.42 -19.54 6.67
C ALA A 105 8.37 -20.64 6.90
N VAL A 106 7.27 -20.58 6.16
CA VAL A 106 6.28 -21.65 6.06
C VAL A 106 6.64 -22.54 4.86
N VAL A 107 6.52 -23.85 5.04
CA VAL A 107 6.85 -24.84 4.03
C VAL A 107 5.62 -25.67 3.68
N GLU A 108 5.36 -25.81 2.39
CA GLU A 108 4.26 -26.60 1.83
C GLU A 108 4.32 -28.05 2.30
N ALA A 109 3.15 -28.60 2.60
CA ALA A 109 3.03 -30.00 2.94
C ALA A 109 3.43 -30.89 1.74
N GLY A 110 4.37 -31.81 1.94
CA GLY A 110 4.78 -32.80 0.93
C GLY A 110 5.83 -32.30 -0.09
N ALA A 111 5.77 -31.06 -0.54
CA ALA A 111 6.69 -30.53 -1.57
C ALA A 111 8.03 -30.02 -1.03
N ARG A 112 8.15 -29.77 0.29
CA ARG A 112 9.32 -29.16 0.94
C ARG A 112 9.78 -27.87 0.24
N ARG A 113 8.83 -27.06 -0.24
CA ARG A 113 9.07 -25.73 -0.82
C ARG A 113 8.58 -24.65 0.12
N VAL A 114 9.28 -23.51 0.12
CA VAL A 114 8.87 -22.33 0.89
C VAL A 114 7.60 -21.76 0.26
N SER A 115 6.50 -21.69 1.01
CA SER A 115 5.28 -21.01 0.58
C SER A 115 5.31 -19.53 0.95
N GLU A 116 5.74 -19.22 2.17
CA GLU A 116 5.82 -17.86 2.68
C GLU A 116 7.11 -17.66 3.48
N ALA A 117 7.68 -16.46 3.43
CA ALA A 117 8.91 -16.11 4.12
C ALA A 117 8.76 -14.80 4.91
N SER A 118 9.39 -14.76 6.09
CA SER A 118 9.48 -13.54 6.89
C SER A 118 10.35 -12.49 6.20
N PRO A 119 10.13 -11.19 6.45
CA PRO A 119 11.03 -10.14 5.99
C PRO A 119 12.50 -10.38 6.37
N GLU A 120 12.74 -10.96 7.54
CA GLU A 120 14.07 -11.36 8.05
C GLU A 120 14.73 -12.41 7.17
N ALA A 121 13.96 -13.42 6.73
CA ALA A 121 14.44 -14.46 5.83
C ALA A 121 14.60 -13.93 4.40
N ALA A 122 13.67 -13.11 3.93
CA ALA A 122 13.72 -12.49 2.61
C ALA A 122 14.96 -11.60 2.41
N ARG A 123 15.35 -10.84 3.45
CA ARG A 123 16.62 -10.06 3.44
C ARG A 123 17.87 -10.91 3.27
N ARG A 124 17.79 -12.21 3.57
CA ARG A 124 18.89 -13.19 3.41
C ARG A 124 18.79 -13.99 2.11
N GLY A 125 17.86 -13.67 1.22
CA GLY A 125 17.69 -14.33 -0.08
C GLY A 125 16.69 -15.48 -0.09
N VAL A 126 15.99 -15.75 1.01
CA VAL A 126 14.91 -16.76 1.03
C VAL A 126 13.68 -16.22 0.31
N ARG A 127 13.20 -16.95 -0.70
CA ARG A 127 12.03 -16.58 -1.51
C ARG A 127 10.99 -17.71 -1.51
N PRO A 128 9.69 -17.39 -1.62
CA PRO A 128 8.66 -18.37 -1.96
C PRO A 128 9.04 -19.18 -3.22
N GLY A 129 8.60 -20.43 -3.30
CA GLY A 129 8.91 -21.37 -4.40
C GLY A 129 10.26 -22.10 -4.26
N GLN A 130 11.23 -21.56 -3.52
CA GLN A 130 12.54 -22.20 -3.31
C GLN A 130 12.42 -23.55 -2.59
N ARG A 131 13.33 -24.48 -2.88
CA ARG A 131 13.43 -25.72 -2.10
C ARG A 131 13.90 -25.40 -0.69
N LEU A 132 13.39 -26.13 0.31
CA LEU A 132 13.77 -25.93 1.70
C LEU A 132 15.30 -26.03 1.91
N SER A 133 15.97 -26.93 1.20
CA SER A 133 17.43 -27.07 1.23
C SER A 133 18.16 -25.81 0.75
N GLU A 134 17.67 -25.17 -0.31
CA GLU A 134 18.22 -23.92 -0.84
C GLU A 134 17.99 -22.79 0.16
N ALA A 135 16.77 -22.64 0.66
CA ALA A 135 16.42 -21.62 1.65
C ALA A 135 17.28 -21.73 2.93
N MET A 136 17.56 -22.95 3.40
CA MET A 136 18.44 -23.19 4.55
C MET A 136 19.92 -22.89 4.25
N ALA A 137 20.36 -23.08 3.01
CA ALA A 137 21.71 -22.71 2.58
C ALA A 137 21.89 -21.18 2.57
N TRP A 138 20.89 -20.43 2.08
CA TRP A 138 20.87 -18.96 2.12
C TRP A 138 20.78 -18.40 3.54
N CYS A 139 20.01 -19.05 4.41
CA CYS A 139 19.80 -18.61 5.78
C CYS A 139 20.04 -19.74 6.80
N PRO A 140 21.31 -19.97 7.19
CA PRO A 140 21.64 -20.83 8.33
C PRO A 140 20.94 -20.29 9.60
N GLY A 141 20.06 -21.10 10.19
CA GLY A 141 19.21 -20.70 11.33
C GLY A 141 17.76 -20.30 10.97
N LEU A 142 17.32 -20.55 9.72
CA LEU A 142 15.92 -20.38 9.32
C LEU A 142 15.00 -21.26 10.17
N THR A 143 13.99 -20.64 10.78
CA THR A 143 12.94 -21.37 11.50
C THR A 143 11.90 -21.88 10.51
N VAL A 144 11.76 -23.19 10.42
CA VAL A 144 10.85 -23.83 9.47
C VAL A 144 9.52 -24.14 10.16
N LEU A 145 8.43 -23.69 9.56
CA LEU A 145 7.07 -23.90 10.03
C LEU A 145 6.30 -24.75 9.01
N ALA A 146 5.61 -25.78 9.50
CA ALA A 146 4.71 -26.55 8.65
C ALA A 146 3.48 -25.72 8.28
N GLU A 147 3.06 -25.80 7.04
CA GLU A 147 1.83 -25.16 6.57
C GLU A 147 0.60 -25.70 7.31
N ARG A 148 -0.30 -24.77 7.69
CA ARG A 148 -1.55 -25.07 8.39
C ARG A 148 -2.69 -24.31 7.72
N PRO A 149 -3.14 -24.73 6.52
CA PRO A 149 -4.04 -23.95 5.68
C PRO A 149 -5.38 -23.66 6.36
N ALA A 150 -5.88 -24.58 7.20
CA ALA A 150 -7.10 -24.37 7.98
C ALA A 150 -7.01 -23.16 8.93
N ARG A 151 -5.82 -22.86 9.48
CA ARG A 151 -5.63 -21.69 10.36
C ARG A 151 -5.59 -20.40 9.56
N ALA A 152 -4.86 -20.40 8.44
CA ALA A 152 -4.79 -19.26 7.54
C ALA A 152 -6.18 -18.90 7.00
N ARG A 153 -6.98 -19.89 6.55
CA ARG A 153 -8.36 -19.67 6.09
C ARG A 153 -9.25 -19.09 7.18
N ARG A 154 -9.19 -19.62 8.41
CA ARG A 154 -9.95 -19.05 9.54
C ARG A 154 -9.56 -17.60 9.82
N ALA A 155 -8.27 -17.29 9.79
CA ALA A 155 -7.80 -15.93 9.97
C ALA A 155 -8.27 -15.01 8.84
N ALA A 156 -8.23 -15.46 7.59
CA ALA A 156 -8.74 -14.71 6.45
C ALA A 156 -10.23 -14.36 6.61
N SER A 157 -11.08 -15.34 6.96
CA SER A 157 -12.50 -15.10 7.25
C SER A 157 -12.70 -14.10 8.40
N GLN A 158 -11.89 -14.20 9.47
CA GLN A 158 -11.94 -13.24 10.57
C GLN A 158 -11.57 -11.81 10.15
N LEU A 159 -10.65 -11.63 9.19
CA LEU A 159 -10.33 -10.30 8.65
C LEU A 159 -11.53 -9.71 7.90
N VAL A 160 -12.21 -10.51 7.08
CA VAL A 160 -13.41 -10.10 6.35
C VAL A 160 -14.54 -9.73 7.32
N GLU A 161 -14.83 -10.60 8.28
CA GLU A 161 -15.84 -10.36 9.32
C GLU A 161 -15.55 -9.09 10.12
N ALA A 162 -14.30 -8.89 10.54
CA ALA A 162 -13.88 -7.69 11.26
C ALA A 162 -14.08 -6.42 10.44
N MET A 163 -13.64 -6.42 9.18
CA MET A 163 -13.84 -5.29 8.26
C MET A 163 -15.33 -5.00 8.02
N ALA A 164 -16.17 -6.05 7.96
CA ALA A 164 -17.61 -5.93 7.77
C ALA A 164 -18.35 -5.30 8.96
N THR A 165 -17.72 -5.23 10.15
CA THR A 165 -18.26 -4.47 11.29
C THR A 165 -18.15 -2.96 11.10
N VAL A 166 -17.23 -2.50 10.24
CA VAL A 166 -16.95 -1.07 10.01
C VAL A 166 -17.57 -0.58 8.70
N SER A 167 -17.48 -1.37 7.64
CA SER A 167 -18.04 -1.04 6.32
C SER A 167 -19.04 -2.11 5.86
N PRO A 168 -20.19 -1.74 5.30
CA PRO A 168 -21.18 -2.71 4.81
C PRO A 168 -20.75 -3.41 3.52
N LEU A 169 -19.79 -2.86 2.77
CA LEU A 169 -19.33 -3.43 1.50
C LEU A 169 -17.87 -3.83 1.60
N VAL A 170 -17.64 -5.13 1.76
CA VAL A 170 -16.31 -5.74 1.95
C VAL A 170 -16.12 -6.88 0.94
N GLU A 171 -14.92 -6.97 0.38
CA GLU A 171 -14.54 -8.01 -0.59
C GLU A 171 -13.15 -8.56 -0.23
N GLU A 172 -13.03 -9.88 -0.14
CA GLU A 172 -11.73 -10.56 -0.06
C GLU A 172 -11.20 -10.77 -1.48
N ALA A 173 -10.03 -10.18 -1.79
CA ALA A 173 -9.38 -10.40 -3.08
C ALA A 173 -8.44 -11.61 -3.04
N ALA A 174 -7.78 -11.82 -1.90
CA ALA A 174 -6.90 -12.94 -1.63
C ALA A 174 -6.77 -13.16 -0.11
N PRO A 175 -6.29 -14.33 0.36
CA PRO A 175 -6.05 -14.54 1.77
C PRO A 175 -5.13 -13.48 2.37
N GLY A 176 -5.67 -12.66 3.27
CA GLY A 176 -4.94 -11.57 3.92
C GLY A 176 -5.02 -10.23 3.18
N GLU A 177 -5.75 -10.15 2.07
CA GLU A 177 -5.99 -8.92 1.31
C GLU A 177 -7.51 -8.66 1.19
N VAL A 178 -7.99 -7.70 1.97
CA VAL A 178 -9.42 -7.38 2.10
C VAL A 178 -9.65 -5.92 1.73
N TYR A 179 -10.63 -5.68 0.86
CA TYR A 179 -11.05 -4.35 0.45
C TYR A 179 -12.35 -3.96 1.14
N ALA A 180 -12.49 -2.68 1.44
CA ALA A 180 -13.74 -2.11 1.94
C ALA A 180 -14.05 -0.79 1.24
N ASP A 181 -15.33 -0.54 1.02
CA ASP A 181 -15.82 0.74 0.54
C ASP A 181 -15.92 1.75 1.69
N LEU A 182 -15.46 2.97 1.46
CA LEU A 182 -15.46 4.03 2.47
C LEU A 182 -16.54 5.09 2.24
N ARG A 183 -17.31 5.00 1.15
CA ARG A 183 -18.26 6.06 0.76
C ARG A 183 -19.38 6.16 1.80
N GLY A 184 -19.57 7.37 2.33
CA GLY A 184 -20.60 7.66 3.33
C GLY A 184 -20.23 7.28 4.76
N LEU A 185 -19.00 6.80 5.01
CA LEU A 185 -18.52 6.54 6.38
C LEU A 185 -17.96 7.79 7.07
N ASP A 186 -17.76 8.88 6.33
CA ASP A 186 -17.16 10.13 6.83
C ASP A 186 -17.95 10.76 7.98
N ASP A 187 -19.28 10.67 7.95
CA ASP A 187 -20.16 11.20 9.00
C ASP A 187 -20.17 10.31 10.26
N LEU A 188 -19.93 9.00 10.11
CA LEU A 188 -19.89 8.03 11.22
C LEU A 188 -18.55 8.04 11.95
N TYR A 189 -17.48 8.34 11.23
CA TYR A 189 -16.12 8.34 11.74
C TYR A 189 -15.48 9.73 11.54
N PRO A 190 -15.90 10.73 12.32
CA PRO A 190 -15.43 12.10 12.14
C PRO A 190 -13.93 12.21 12.46
N GLY A 191 -13.21 12.87 11.56
CA GLY A 191 -11.78 13.12 11.69
C GLY A 191 -10.93 12.18 10.84
N GLU A 192 -9.70 12.61 10.56
CA GLU A 192 -8.80 11.92 9.63
C GLU A 192 -8.38 10.53 10.12
N ALA A 193 -8.23 10.36 11.44
CA ALA A 193 -7.74 9.11 12.03
C ALA A 193 -8.85 8.14 12.47
N ALA A 194 -10.10 8.60 12.62
CA ALA A 194 -11.16 7.80 13.24
C ALA A 194 -11.48 6.53 12.43
N LEU A 195 -11.71 6.67 11.13
CA LEU A 195 -12.00 5.54 10.24
C LEU A 195 -10.84 4.55 10.12
N PRO A 196 -9.58 4.95 9.81
CA PRO A 196 -8.49 3.99 9.74
C PRO A 196 -8.18 3.31 11.07
N GLN A 197 -8.35 4.00 12.20
CA GLN A 197 -8.21 3.39 13.52
C GLN A 197 -9.32 2.39 13.82
N ALA A 198 -10.56 2.66 13.40
CA ALA A 198 -11.66 1.69 13.54
C ALA A 198 -11.38 0.42 12.71
N LEU A 199 -10.94 0.57 11.46
CA LEU A 199 -10.60 -0.55 10.57
C LEU A 199 -9.45 -1.40 11.13
N LEU A 200 -8.36 -0.75 11.57
CA LEU A 200 -7.22 -1.47 12.18
C LEU A 200 -7.56 -2.04 13.56
N GLY A 201 -8.40 -1.36 14.33
CA GLY A 201 -8.83 -1.79 15.66
C GLY A 201 -9.79 -2.97 15.65
N ALA A 202 -10.53 -3.17 14.54
CA ALA A 202 -11.40 -4.32 14.35
C ALA A 202 -10.62 -5.64 14.19
N VAL A 203 -9.36 -5.57 13.74
CA VAL A 203 -8.54 -6.77 13.47
C VAL A 203 -7.52 -7.02 14.57
N PRO A 204 -7.12 -8.30 14.81
CA PRO A 204 -6.11 -8.61 15.82
C PRO A 204 -4.76 -7.93 15.53
N SER A 205 -4.31 -7.07 16.44
CA SER A 205 -3.04 -6.33 16.30
C SER A 205 -1.82 -7.24 16.15
N ALA A 206 -1.88 -8.45 16.71
CA ALA A 206 -0.81 -9.44 16.62
C ALA A 206 -0.53 -9.93 15.18
N LEU A 207 -1.49 -9.78 14.26
CA LEU A 207 -1.30 -10.10 12.83
C LEU A 207 -0.52 -9.02 12.08
N GLY A 208 -0.31 -7.83 12.68
CA GLY A 208 0.45 -6.75 12.07
C GLY A 208 -0.18 -6.22 10.79
N ALA A 209 -1.51 -6.20 10.71
CA ALA A 209 -2.26 -5.71 9.56
C ALA A 209 -1.88 -4.28 9.20
N ARG A 210 -1.87 -3.99 7.91
CA ARG A 210 -1.50 -2.70 7.32
C ARG A 210 -2.69 -2.16 6.55
N LEU A 211 -2.95 -0.87 6.63
CA LEU A 211 -4.08 -0.26 5.95
C LEU A 211 -3.62 0.77 4.92
N GLY A 212 -4.15 0.68 3.70
CA GLY A 212 -3.98 1.69 2.68
C GLY A 212 -5.33 2.23 2.24
N MET A 213 -5.44 3.54 2.05
CA MET A 213 -6.69 4.18 1.63
C MET A 213 -6.43 5.07 0.42
N ALA A 214 -7.20 4.88 -0.66
CA ALA A 214 -7.07 5.66 -1.89
C ALA A 214 -8.39 5.72 -2.68
N ARG A 215 -8.35 6.35 -3.85
CA ARG A 215 -9.48 6.36 -4.80
C ARG A 215 -9.56 5.13 -5.70
N SER A 216 -8.45 4.42 -5.92
CA SER A 216 -8.39 3.19 -6.71
C SER A 216 -7.91 2.01 -5.87
N ARG A 217 -8.38 0.80 -6.22
CA ARG A 217 -8.00 -0.44 -5.52
C ARG A 217 -6.48 -0.64 -5.52
N PHE A 218 -5.85 -0.48 -6.68
CA PHE A 218 -4.40 -0.63 -6.81
C PHE A 218 -3.62 0.36 -5.93
N THR A 219 -4.00 1.64 -5.92
CA THR A 219 -3.32 2.64 -5.08
C THR A 219 -3.53 2.35 -3.59
N ALA A 220 -4.72 1.89 -3.19
CA ALA A 220 -4.99 1.51 -1.81
C ALA A 220 -4.13 0.31 -1.39
N ARG A 221 -4.01 -0.71 -2.24
CA ARG A 221 -3.14 -1.87 -2.01
C ARG A 221 -1.67 -1.47 -1.94
N ALA A 222 -1.21 -0.65 -2.87
CA ALA A 222 0.15 -0.13 -2.90
C ALA A 222 0.47 0.65 -1.61
N ALA A 223 -0.45 1.51 -1.15
CA ALA A 223 -0.34 2.21 0.12
C ALA A 223 -0.26 1.26 1.32
N ALA A 224 -1.08 0.21 1.35
CA ALA A 224 -1.03 -0.81 2.40
C ALA A 224 0.31 -1.57 2.41
N SER A 225 0.88 -1.84 1.24
CA SER A 225 2.15 -2.58 1.12
C SER A 225 3.34 -1.85 1.75
N VAL A 226 3.36 -0.52 1.69
CA VAL A 226 4.44 0.32 2.25
C VAL A 226 4.14 0.86 3.64
N ALA A 227 2.91 0.73 4.13
CA ALA A 227 2.56 1.11 5.49
C ALA A 227 3.29 0.23 6.52
N SER A 228 3.61 0.83 7.67
CA SER A 228 4.18 0.09 8.80
C SER A 228 3.18 -0.94 9.34
N PRO A 229 3.62 -2.07 9.93
CA PRO A 229 2.73 -3.02 10.61
C PRO A 229 1.88 -2.33 11.69
N GLY A 230 0.56 -2.51 11.66
CA GLY A 230 -0.39 -1.81 12.53
C GLY A 230 -0.61 -0.34 12.18
N GLY A 231 0.02 0.15 11.11
CA GLY A 231 -0.09 1.51 10.61
C GLY A 231 -1.01 1.62 9.40
N TRP A 232 -1.27 2.87 9.02
CA TRP A 232 -2.08 3.20 7.86
C TRP A 232 -1.44 4.29 7.01
N LEU A 233 -1.76 4.30 5.71
CA LEU A 233 -1.37 5.35 4.79
C LEU A 233 -2.56 5.75 3.92
N ARG A 234 -2.75 7.06 3.75
CA ARG A 234 -3.78 7.64 2.89
C ARG A 234 -3.13 8.33 1.71
N VAL A 235 -3.61 8.03 0.51
CA VAL A 235 -3.15 8.68 -0.73
C VAL A 235 -4.29 9.49 -1.31
N ALA A 236 -4.13 10.82 -1.33
CA ALA A 236 -5.12 11.70 -1.92
C ALA A 236 -5.16 11.51 -3.45
N GLY A 237 -6.33 11.73 -4.06
CA GLY A 237 -6.52 11.50 -5.50
C GLY A 237 -5.57 12.29 -6.40
N GLY A 238 -5.16 13.50 -5.99
CA GLY A 238 -4.19 14.33 -6.73
C GLY A 238 -2.74 13.90 -6.56
N GLU A 239 -2.44 13.06 -5.56
CA GLU A 239 -1.07 12.64 -5.22
C GLU A 239 -0.75 11.23 -5.74
N ALA A 240 -1.76 10.47 -6.16
CA ALA A 240 -1.62 9.07 -6.55
C ALA A 240 -0.52 8.83 -7.59
N ARG A 241 -0.42 9.67 -8.63
CA ARG A 241 0.62 9.51 -9.67
C ARG A 241 2.03 9.67 -9.11
N ALA A 242 2.27 10.71 -8.31
CA ALA A 242 3.58 10.97 -7.71
C ALA A 242 3.94 9.91 -6.68
N PHE A 243 2.96 9.48 -5.88
CA PHE A 243 3.11 8.40 -4.91
C PHE A 243 3.50 7.08 -5.59
N LEU A 244 2.73 6.65 -6.59
CA LEU A 244 2.97 5.39 -7.29
C LEU A 244 4.31 5.40 -8.03
N ALA A 245 4.66 6.49 -8.72
CA ALA A 245 5.90 6.57 -9.49
C ALA A 245 7.17 6.31 -8.64
N ALA A 246 7.15 6.65 -7.35
CA ALA A 246 8.27 6.44 -6.44
C ALA A 246 8.36 5.00 -5.89
N LEU A 247 7.35 4.16 -6.10
CA LEU A 247 7.32 2.81 -5.54
C LEU A 247 8.19 1.85 -6.36
N PRO A 248 8.82 0.85 -5.72
CA PRO A 248 9.50 -0.22 -6.41
C PRO A 248 8.55 -1.00 -7.32
N ALA A 249 9.03 -1.43 -8.48
CA ALA A 249 8.24 -2.22 -9.43
C ALA A 249 7.73 -3.54 -8.83
N GLY A 250 8.43 -4.07 -7.82
CA GLY A 250 8.01 -5.28 -7.09
C GLY A 250 6.70 -5.15 -6.29
N VAL A 251 6.11 -3.95 -6.19
CA VAL A 251 4.76 -3.77 -5.61
C VAL A 251 3.67 -4.30 -6.55
N LEU A 252 3.96 -4.39 -7.85
CA LEU A 252 3.02 -4.95 -8.82
C LEU A 252 2.73 -6.43 -8.48
N PRO A 253 1.46 -6.86 -8.58
CA PRO A 253 1.07 -8.26 -8.39
C PRO A 253 1.44 -9.10 -9.62
N LEU A 254 2.74 -9.20 -9.90
CA LEU A 254 3.31 -9.96 -11.02
C LEU A 254 3.78 -11.34 -10.56
N GLU A 255 3.96 -12.26 -11.49
CA GLU A 255 4.61 -13.54 -11.27
C GLU A 255 6.14 -13.38 -11.16
N GLU A 256 6.85 -14.41 -10.66
CA GLU A 256 8.31 -14.32 -10.50
C GLU A 256 9.04 -14.10 -11.82
N GLN A 257 8.61 -14.78 -12.89
CA GLN A 257 9.19 -14.61 -14.22
C GLN A 257 9.03 -13.18 -14.77
N GLU A 258 7.89 -12.54 -14.50
CA GLU A 258 7.62 -11.16 -14.91
C GLU A 258 8.45 -10.16 -14.08
N ARG A 259 8.64 -10.42 -12.79
CA ARG A 259 9.54 -9.62 -11.92
C ARG A 259 11.00 -9.71 -12.36
N ASP A 260 11.46 -10.90 -12.71
CA ASP A 260 12.83 -11.11 -13.19
C ASP A 260 13.06 -10.33 -14.49
N TRP A 261 12.07 -10.31 -15.38
CA TRP A 261 12.13 -9.50 -16.61
C TRP A 261 12.25 -8.00 -16.32
N LEU A 262 11.45 -7.46 -15.39
CA LEU A 262 11.57 -6.05 -14.97
C LEU A 262 12.99 -5.74 -14.45
N SER A 263 13.56 -6.67 -13.68
CA SER A 263 14.92 -6.54 -13.17
C SER A 263 15.97 -6.56 -14.30
N VAL A 264 15.81 -7.42 -15.30
CA VAL A 264 16.73 -7.50 -16.46
C VAL A 264 16.71 -6.22 -17.28
N LEU A 265 15.56 -5.56 -17.40
CA LEU A 265 15.44 -4.28 -18.09
C LEU A 265 15.89 -3.06 -17.27
N GLY A 266 16.29 -3.27 -16.01
CA GLY A 266 16.66 -2.17 -15.11
C GLY A 266 15.49 -1.29 -14.69
N LEU A 267 14.25 -1.79 -14.79
CA LEU A 267 13.03 -1.08 -14.38
C LEU A 267 12.83 -1.26 -12.88
N ALA A 268 13.41 -0.37 -12.09
CA ALA A 268 13.40 -0.47 -10.64
C ALA A 268 12.11 0.06 -10.01
N THR A 269 11.48 1.06 -10.63
CA THR A 269 10.31 1.77 -10.09
C THR A 269 9.10 1.72 -11.03
N LEU A 270 7.90 1.97 -10.48
CA LEU A 270 6.71 2.14 -11.31
C LEU A 270 6.80 3.38 -12.19
N GLY A 271 7.58 4.39 -11.80
CA GLY A 271 7.88 5.55 -12.63
C GLY A 271 8.66 5.17 -13.89
N ASP A 272 9.65 4.27 -13.76
CA ASP A 272 10.41 3.75 -14.89
C ASP A 272 9.50 2.97 -15.85
N LEU A 273 8.63 2.10 -15.29
CA LEU A 273 7.65 1.36 -16.08
C LEU A 273 6.67 2.28 -16.80
N ALA A 274 6.16 3.32 -16.11
CA ALA A 274 5.23 4.30 -16.64
C ALA A 274 5.85 5.27 -17.66
N ALA A 275 7.17 5.28 -17.81
CA ALA A 275 7.87 6.03 -18.85
C ALA A 275 7.93 5.28 -20.19
N LEU A 276 7.68 3.96 -20.18
CA LEU A 276 7.67 3.16 -21.40
C LEU A 276 6.41 3.38 -22.24
N PRO A 277 6.42 3.10 -23.54
CA PRO A 277 5.19 3.09 -24.32
C PRO A 277 4.27 1.95 -23.88
N ARG A 278 2.97 2.21 -23.69
CA ARG A 278 1.96 1.19 -23.30
C ARG A 278 2.03 -0.09 -24.14
N HIS A 279 2.20 0.05 -25.46
CA HIS A 279 2.28 -1.09 -26.37
C HIS A 279 3.52 -1.97 -26.14
N ALA A 280 4.65 -1.38 -25.73
CA ALA A 280 5.87 -2.12 -25.44
C ALA A 280 5.72 -2.98 -24.17
N VAL A 281 5.03 -2.45 -23.16
CA VAL A 281 4.77 -3.19 -21.92
C VAL A 281 3.71 -4.27 -22.13
N ALA A 282 2.64 -3.99 -22.86
CA ALA A 282 1.62 -4.98 -23.20
C ALA A 282 2.19 -6.12 -24.08
N ALA A 283 3.10 -5.81 -25.01
CA ALA A 283 3.74 -6.81 -25.87
C ALA A 283 4.59 -7.81 -25.08
N GLN A 284 5.19 -7.39 -23.96
CA GLN A 284 6.05 -8.28 -23.17
C GLN A 284 5.34 -8.95 -22.00
N LEU A 285 4.57 -8.19 -21.21
CA LEU A 285 3.89 -8.73 -20.02
C LEU A 285 2.52 -9.32 -20.36
N GLY A 286 2.11 -9.29 -21.62
CA GLY A 286 0.81 -9.81 -22.06
C GLY A 286 -0.35 -9.17 -21.29
N PRO A 287 -1.36 -9.96 -20.87
CA PRO A 287 -2.50 -9.46 -20.09
C PRO A 287 -2.11 -8.78 -18.78
N ALA A 288 -1.04 -9.22 -18.11
CA ALA A 288 -0.54 -8.59 -16.88
C ALA A 288 0.00 -7.18 -17.15
N GLY A 289 0.59 -6.96 -18.33
CA GLY A 289 1.05 -5.65 -18.79
C GLY A 289 -0.07 -4.64 -19.02
N GLU A 290 -1.21 -5.10 -19.53
CA GLU A 290 -2.38 -4.22 -19.69
C GLU A 290 -2.97 -3.80 -18.35
N GLY A 291 -3.00 -4.71 -17.37
CA GLY A 291 -3.46 -4.44 -16.01
C GLY A 291 -2.51 -3.54 -15.20
N ALA A 292 -1.20 -3.62 -15.45
CA ALA A 292 -0.19 -2.79 -14.79
C ALA A 292 -0.17 -1.32 -15.26
N TRP A 293 -0.81 -0.99 -16.38
CA TRP A 293 -0.82 0.34 -17.00
C TRP A 293 -2.04 1.22 -16.67
N LEU A 294 -3.05 0.69 -15.98
CA LEU A 294 -4.29 1.39 -15.60
C LEU A 294 -4.18 2.12 -14.25
#